data_AF-A0A919GKR4-F1
#
_entry.id   AF-A0A919GKR4-F1
#
_cell.length_a   1.000
_cell.length_b   1.000
_cell.length_c   1.000
_cell.angle_alpha   90.00
_cell.angle_beta   90.00
_cell.angle_gamma   90.00
#
_symmetry.space_group_name_H-M   'P 1'
#
loop_
_entity.id
_entity.type
_entity.pdbx_description
1 polymer ?
#
loop_
_entity_poly.entity_id
_entity_poly.type
_entity_poly.pdbx_seq_one_letter_code
_entity_poly.pdbx_strand_id
1 'polypeptide(L)'
;MLAAPHLEPGTVDWRAYTFCVLEQTHRMLRSKQVFAKNSSKWGDPRAKLLAGEAWEQARPTVPASLGLPGEAGEHLAARAVLLDGTYREVASRLPDNAQIVF
;
A
#
# COMPACT_ATOMS: atom_id res chain seq x y z
N MET A 1 -28.05 1.79 12.14
CA MET A 1 -29.03 1.99 11.06
C MET A 1 -29.62 3.37 11.27
N LEU A 2 -29.30 4.34 10.41
CA LEU A 2 -29.77 5.74 10.52
C LEU A 2 -31.26 5.77 10.14
N ALA A 3 -32.15 5.41 11.06
CA ALA A 3 -33.59 5.53 10.85
C ALA A 3 -34.02 6.94 11.27
N ALA A 4 -34.73 7.63 10.38
CA ALA A 4 -35.24 8.97 10.61
C ALA A 4 -36.78 8.93 10.68
N PRO A 5 -37.36 8.47 11.82
CA PRO A 5 -38.80 8.23 11.95
C PRO A 5 -39.65 9.51 11.92
N HIS A 6 -39.02 10.69 11.86
CA HIS A 6 -39.64 12.00 11.83
C HIS A 6 -39.71 12.60 10.41
N LEU A 7 -39.24 11.89 9.39
CA LEU A 7 -39.28 12.35 8.00
C LEU A 7 -40.45 11.73 7.22
N GLU A 8 -41.10 12.57 6.42
CA GLU A 8 -42.15 12.16 5.49
C GLU A 8 -41.61 11.16 4.44
N PRO A 9 -42.41 10.14 4.05
CA PRO A 9 -42.02 9.17 3.03
C PRO A 9 -41.58 9.85 1.72
N GLY A 10 -40.43 9.44 1.20
CA GLY A 10 -39.82 10.04 -0.01
C GLY A 10 -38.87 11.20 0.27
N THR A 11 -38.71 11.62 1.53
CA THR A 11 -37.75 12.67 1.91
C THR A 11 -36.41 12.08 2.33
N VAL A 12 -35.32 12.66 1.84
CA VAL A 12 -33.96 12.26 2.24
C VAL A 12 -33.61 12.93 3.57
N ASP A 13 -33.19 12.14 4.56
CA ASP A 13 -32.51 12.68 5.74
C ASP A 13 -31.14 13.21 5.32
N TRP A 14 -31.06 14.53 5.13
CA TRP A 14 -29.83 15.19 4.70
C TRP A 14 -28.69 14.99 5.71
N ARG A 15 -28.98 14.86 7.01
CA ARG A 15 -27.95 14.68 8.05
C ARG A 15 -27.34 13.30 7.95
N ALA A 16 -28.19 12.27 7.81
CA ALA A 16 -27.75 10.90 7.59
C ALA A 16 -26.96 10.79 6.28
N TYR A 17 -27.46 11.41 5.20
CA TYR A 17 -26.75 11.46 3.92
C TYR A 17 -25.38 12.13 4.03
N THR A 18 -25.28 13.29 4.67
CA THR A 18 -24.00 13.98 4.92
C THR A 18 -23.04 13.09 5.69
N PHE A 19 -23.51 12.42 6.76
CA PHE A 19 -22.66 11.52 7.53
C PHE A 19 -22.15 10.34 6.70
N CYS A 20 -23.01 9.71 5.90
CA CYS A 20 -22.61 8.62 4.99
C CYS A 20 -21.55 9.08 3.98
N VAL A 21 -21.73 10.25 3.36
CA VAL A 21 -20.75 10.79 2.40
C VAL A 21 -19.43 11.10 3.10
N LEU A 22 -19.46 11.67 4.31
CA LEU A 22 -18.25 11.96 5.08
C LEU A 22 -17.50 10.69 5.50
N GLU A 23 -18.21 9.66 5.96
CA GLU A 23 -17.61 8.38 6.33
C GLU A 23 -16.95 7.70 5.12
N GLN A 24 -17.68 7.61 4.00
CA GLN A 24 -17.16 7.02 2.77
C GLN A 24 -15.95 7.79 2.24
N THR A 25 -16.01 9.13 2.25
CA THR A 25 -14.88 9.97 1.83
C THR A 25 -13.67 9.75 2.74
N HIS A 26 -13.87 9.73 4.06
CA HIS A 26 -12.79 9.46 5.01
C HIS A 26 -12.17 8.07 4.80
N ARG A 27 -12.99 7.05 4.55
CA ARG A 27 -12.54 5.70 4.25
C ARG A 27 -11.70 5.66 2.97
N MET A 28 -12.12 6.33 1.91
CA MET A 28 -11.38 6.41 0.65
C MET A 28 -10.07 7.21 0.78
N LEU A 29 -10.04 8.25 1.60
CA LEU A 29 -8.81 9.00 1.92
C LEU A 29 -7.83 8.11 2.70
N ARG A 30 -8.32 7.30 3.65
CA ARG A 30 -7.50 6.35 4.42
C ARG A 30 -6.94 5.22 3.57
N SER A 31 -7.73 4.66 2.65
CA SER A 31 -7.28 3.62 1.73
C SER A 31 -6.48 4.16 0.54
N LYS A 32 -6.21 5.48 0.49
CA LYS A 32 -5.46 6.14 -0.60
C LYS A 32 -6.08 5.93 -1.99
N GLN A 33 -7.41 5.87 -2.05
CA GLN A 33 -8.18 5.79 -3.31
C GLN A 33 -8.50 7.17 -3.88
N VAL A 34 -8.70 8.16 -3.02
CA VAL A 34 -8.86 9.57 -3.40
C VAL A 34 -7.84 10.42 -2.66
N PHE A 35 -7.48 11.55 -3.26
CA PHE A 35 -6.47 12.45 -2.73
C PHE A 35 -6.99 13.88 -2.69
N ALA A 36 -6.70 14.58 -1.59
CA ALA A 36 -7.04 15.98 -1.43
C ALA A 36 -5.93 16.87 -1.99
N LYS A 37 -6.27 17.74 -2.95
CA LYS A 37 -5.34 18.75 -3.48
C LYS A 37 -4.85 19.66 -2.33
N ASN A 38 -3.57 20.03 -2.38
CA ASN A 38 -2.92 20.90 -1.38
C ASN A 38 -2.95 20.38 0.07
N SER A 39 -3.25 19.10 0.29
CA SER A 39 -3.19 18.49 1.62
C SER A 39 -1.83 17.82 1.84
N SER A 40 -1.16 18.14 2.94
CA SER A 40 0.05 17.42 3.36
C SER A 40 -0.26 15.99 3.83
N LYS A 41 -1.40 15.78 4.50
CA LYS A 41 -1.82 14.49 5.08
C LYS A 41 -2.52 13.58 4.07
N TRP A 42 -3.38 14.15 3.24
CA TRP A 42 -4.25 13.40 2.32
C TRP A 42 -3.95 13.64 0.84
N GLY A 43 -2.87 14.36 0.52
CA GLY A 43 -2.43 14.54 -0.86
C GLY A 43 -1.89 13.26 -1.50
N ASP A 44 -1.80 13.27 -2.83
CA ASP A 44 -1.20 12.18 -3.58
C ASP A 44 0.32 12.20 -3.37
N PRO A 45 0.92 11.19 -2.71
CA PRO A 45 2.36 11.14 -2.53
C PRO A 45 3.11 11.04 -3.87
N ARG A 46 2.46 10.51 -4.92
CA ARG A 46 3.08 10.34 -6.24
C ARG A 46 3.29 11.66 -6.97
N ALA A 47 2.51 12.70 -6.62
CA ALA A 47 2.68 14.02 -7.20
C ALA A 47 4.04 14.67 -6.88
N LYS A 48 4.78 14.13 -5.92
CA LYS A 48 6.13 14.58 -5.53
C LYS A 48 7.26 13.75 -6.12
N LEU A 49 6.95 12.73 -6.94
CA LEU A 49 7.98 11.89 -7.54
C LEU A 49 8.78 12.67 -8.57
N LEU A 50 10.09 12.44 -8.59
CA LEU A 50 10.96 12.94 -9.64
C LEU A 50 10.58 12.27 -10.95
N ALA A 51 10.59 13.04 -12.03
CA ALA A 51 10.30 12.55 -13.38
C ALA A 51 11.24 13.23 -14.38
N GLY A 52 11.40 12.59 -15.55
CA GLY A 52 12.24 13.10 -16.62
C GLY A 52 13.68 13.33 -16.19
N GLU A 53 14.23 14.48 -16.56
CA GLU A 53 15.63 14.83 -16.30
C GLU A 53 15.98 14.85 -14.81
N ALA A 54 15.08 15.38 -13.95
CA ALA A 54 15.32 15.41 -12.51
C ALA A 54 15.44 13.99 -11.91
N TRP A 55 14.71 13.02 -12.46
CA TRP A 55 14.89 11.61 -12.08
C TRP A 55 16.21 11.06 -12.59
N GLU A 56 16.56 11.27 -13.86
CA GLU A 56 17.80 10.76 -14.44
C GLU A 56 19.05 11.29 -13.73
N GLN A 57 19.04 12.55 -13.27
CA GLN A 57 20.12 13.12 -12.47
C GLN A 57 20.24 12.47 -11.07
N ALA A 58 19.11 12.14 -10.44
CA ALA A 58 19.09 11.54 -9.10
C ALA A 58 19.31 10.02 -9.13
N ARG A 59 18.90 9.33 -10.21
CA ARG A 59 18.88 7.86 -10.33
C ARG A 59 20.17 7.17 -9.91
N PRO A 60 21.38 7.65 -10.27
CA PRO A 60 22.63 6.97 -9.91
C PRO A 60 22.92 6.96 -8.40
N THR A 61 22.42 7.93 -7.62
CA THR A 61 22.70 8.05 -6.18
C THR A 61 21.64 7.39 -5.31
N VAL A 62 20.46 7.08 -5.88
CA VAL A 62 19.33 6.48 -5.18
C VAL A 62 19.65 5.08 -4.61
N PRO A 63 20.30 4.14 -5.34
CA PRO A 63 20.63 2.84 -4.76
C PRO A 63 21.53 2.97 -3.52
N ALA A 64 22.56 3.82 -3.61
CA ALA A 64 23.48 4.05 -2.50
C ALA A 64 22.78 4.64 -1.26
N SER A 65 21.87 5.60 -1.43
CA SER A 65 21.12 6.19 -0.31
C SER A 65 20.14 5.20 0.33
N LEU A 66 19.67 4.20 -0.42
CA LEU A 66 18.81 3.13 0.07
C LEU A 66 19.61 1.92 0.62
N GLY A 67 20.95 1.97 0.62
CA GLY A 67 21.80 0.84 1.02
C GLY A 67 21.66 -0.37 0.08
N LEU A 68 21.27 -0.13 -1.17
CA LEU A 68 21.10 -1.14 -2.21
C LEU A 68 22.33 -1.16 -3.12
N PRO A 69 22.67 -2.32 -3.71
CA PRO A 69 23.72 -2.40 -4.72
C PRO A 69 23.32 -1.58 -5.95
N GLY A 70 24.34 -1.07 -6.67
CA GLY A 70 24.13 -0.25 -7.86
C GLY A 70 23.51 -1.00 -9.04
N GLU A 71 23.60 -2.34 -9.05
CA GLU A 71 23.04 -3.20 -10.08
C GLU A 71 21.89 -4.05 -9.50
N ALA A 72 20.74 -4.03 -10.19
CA ALA A 72 19.52 -4.67 -9.70
C ALA A 72 19.57 -6.20 -9.84
N GLY A 73 20.17 -6.70 -10.92
CA GLY A 73 20.35 -8.12 -11.18
C GLY A 73 21.15 -8.83 -10.09
N GLU A 74 22.26 -8.24 -9.63
CA GLU A 74 23.04 -8.79 -8.51
C GLU A 74 22.21 -8.93 -7.23
N HIS A 75 21.42 -7.89 -6.90
CA HIS A 75 20.53 -7.94 -5.75
C HIS A 75 19.49 -9.06 -5.88
N LEU A 76 18.84 -9.13 -7.05
CA LEU A 76 17.78 -10.10 -7.31
C LEU A 76 18.33 -11.53 -7.32
N ALA A 77 19.51 -11.75 -7.88
CA ALA A 77 20.17 -13.05 -7.87
C ALA A 77 20.47 -13.51 -6.43
N ALA A 78 21.02 -12.63 -5.59
CA ALA A 78 21.26 -12.93 -4.19
C ALA A 78 19.97 -13.27 -3.43
N ARG A 79 18.89 -12.52 -3.68
CA ARG A 79 17.57 -12.79 -3.08
C ARG A 79 16.96 -14.09 -3.56
N ALA A 80 17.08 -14.41 -4.85
CA ALA A 80 16.59 -15.65 -5.43
C ALA A 80 17.30 -16.87 -4.84
N VAL A 81 18.63 -16.82 -4.71
CA VAL A 81 19.42 -17.89 -4.07
C VAL A 81 19.03 -18.07 -2.61
N LEU A 82 18.88 -16.99 -1.85
CA LEU A 82 18.44 -17.05 -0.45
C LEU A 82 17.05 -17.68 -0.32
N LEU A 83 16.11 -17.24 -1.17
CA LEU A 83 14.75 -17.74 -1.18
C LEU A 83 14.72 -19.25 -1.47
N ASP A 84 15.38 -19.65 -2.55
CA ASP A 84 15.48 -21.03 -3.00
C ASP A 84 16.17 -21.93 -1.96
N GLY A 85 17.26 -21.47 -1.35
CA GLY A 85 17.94 -22.16 -0.25
C GLY A 85 17.03 -22.36 0.97
N THR A 86 16.31 -21.31 1.37
CA THR A 86 15.37 -21.35 2.51
C THR A 86 14.23 -22.34 2.24
N TYR A 87 13.68 -22.34 1.03
CA TYR A 87 12.63 -23.29 0.65
C TYR A 87 13.12 -24.74 0.71
N ARG A 88 14.33 -25.02 0.21
CA ARG A 88 14.90 -26.38 0.28
C ARG A 88 15.20 -26.81 1.70
N GLU A 89 15.68 -25.92 2.56
CA GLU A 89 15.90 -26.20 3.98
C GLU A 89 14.59 -26.50 4.72
N VAL A 90 13.53 -25.73 4.44
CA VAL A 90 12.21 -25.99 5.01
C VAL A 90 11.65 -27.32 4.50
N ALA A 91 11.78 -27.60 3.21
CA ALA A 91 11.32 -28.84 2.61
C ALA A 91 12.07 -30.07 3.16
N SER A 92 13.37 -29.97 3.44
CA SER A 92 14.16 -31.08 3.99
C SER A 92 13.82 -31.38 5.44
N ARG A 93 13.40 -30.39 6.23
CA ARG A 93 12.95 -30.55 7.63
C ARG A 93 11.47 -30.92 7.76
N LEU A 94 10.70 -30.80 6.68
CA LEU A 94 9.26 -31.06 6.66
C LEU A 94 8.89 -32.47 7.15
N PRO A 95 9.58 -33.55 6.74
CA PRO A 95 9.24 -34.92 7.18
C PRO A 95 9.48 -35.16 8.68
N ASP A 96 10.44 -34.44 9.27
CA ASP A 96 10.82 -34.59 10.68
C ASP A 96 10.06 -33.62 11.61
N ASN A 97 9.19 -32.77 11.04
CA ASN A 97 8.47 -31.76 11.79
C ASN A 97 7.13 -32.29 12.31
N ALA A 98 7.11 -32.73 13.57
CA ALA A 98 5.94 -33.29 14.25
C ALA A 98 4.72 -32.34 14.39
N GLN A 99 4.87 -31.06 14.05
CA GLN A 99 3.78 -30.07 14.08
C GLN A 99 3.01 -29.97 12.74
N ILE A 100 3.47 -30.66 11.70
CA ILE A 100 2.91 -30.59 10.34
C ILE A 100 2.12 -31.87 10.08
N VAL A 101 0.79 -31.75 10.05
CA VAL A 101 -0.15 -32.83 9.75
C VAL A 101 -0.77 -32.55 8.39
N PHE A 102 -0.67 -33.51 7.46
CA PHE A 102 -1.32 -33.46 6.14
C PHE A 102 -2.72 -34.06 6.18
#